data_AF-A0A9E2R952-F1
#
_entry.id   AF-A0A9E2R952-F1
#
_cell.length_a   1.000
_cell.length_b   1.000
_cell.length_c   1.000
_cell.angle_alpha   90.00
_cell.angle_beta   90.00
_cell.angle_gamma   90.00
#
_symmetry.space_group_name_H-M   'P 1'
#
loop_
_entity.id
_entity.type
_entity.pdbx_description
1 polymer ?
#
loop_
_entity_poly.entity_id
_entity_poly.type
_entity_poly.pdbx_seq_one_letter_code
_entity_poly.pdbx_strand_id
1 'polypeptide(L)'
;MSDQAEKIKKVSIIVSRGSLDGIYPGLIMGNGARMEGIEANLFFTFFGLYGILKKYMGSIKIATVGNPAMRVPDAKGLPLPTILGAIPGMSAFATWMMNKEMARLDIPPIPEFVEMFHDAGGRIYACKATVDMFHLTQ
;
A
#
# COMPACT_ATOMS: atom_id res chain seq x y z
N MET A 1 -10.27 -27.53 29.17
CA MET A 1 -9.26 -27.71 28.10
C MET A 1 -9.38 -26.48 27.23
N SER A 2 -8.37 -25.62 27.22
CA SER A 2 -8.38 -24.38 26.45
C SER A 2 -8.47 -24.72 24.96
N ASP A 3 -9.53 -24.24 24.31
CA ASP A 3 -9.59 -24.14 22.85
C ASP A 3 -8.40 -23.28 22.39
N GLN A 4 -7.29 -23.93 22.04
CA GLN A 4 -6.24 -23.23 21.31
C GLN A 4 -6.77 -23.02 19.90
N ALA A 5 -7.19 -21.79 19.62
CA ALA A 5 -7.58 -21.38 18.27
C ALA A 5 -6.50 -21.83 17.27
N GLU A 6 -6.92 -22.52 16.22
CA GLU A 6 -6.01 -23.03 15.20
C GLU A 6 -5.20 -21.85 14.61
N LYS A 7 -3.86 -21.96 14.60
CA LYS A 7 -3.00 -20.90 14.09
C LYS A 7 -3.25 -20.68 12.61
N ILE A 8 -3.33 -19.42 12.20
CA ILE A 8 -3.45 -19.02 10.79
C ILE A 8 -2.21 -19.53 10.03
N LYS A 9 -2.42 -20.34 8.99
CA LYS A 9 -1.34 -20.93 8.18
C LYS A 9 -1.00 -20.11 6.95
N LYS A 10 -2.01 -19.39 6.41
CA LYS A 10 -1.88 -18.64 5.17
C LYS A 10 -2.77 -17.39 5.18
N VAL A 11 -2.26 -16.30 4.61
CA VAL A 11 -3.00 -15.07 4.34
C VAL A 11 -2.91 -14.72 2.85
N SER A 12 -3.99 -14.19 2.29
CA SER A 12 -4.01 -13.63 0.93
C SER A 12 -4.62 -12.25 0.98
N ILE A 13 -3.88 -11.26 0.48
CA ILE A 13 -4.23 -9.85 0.60
C ILE A 13 -4.40 -9.26 -0.78
N ILE A 14 -5.54 -8.61 -1.00
CA ILE A 14 -5.84 -7.93 -2.26
C ILE A 14 -5.41 -6.47 -2.15
N VAL A 15 -4.53 -6.04 -3.04
CA VAL A 15 -4.10 -4.64 -3.17
C VAL A 15 -4.74 -4.07 -4.44
N SER A 16 -5.83 -3.32 -4.25
CA SER A 16 -6.64 -2.78 -5.37
C SER A 16 -6.51 -1.26 -5.58
N ARG A 17 -5.99 -0.55 -4.57
CA ARG A 17 -5.87 0.91 -4.55
C ARG A 17 -4.45 1.32 -4.92
N GLY A 18 -4.32 2.37 -5.74
CA GLY A 18 -3.03 2.87 -6.24
C GLY A 18 -2.47 4.08 -5.48
N SER A 19 -3.12 4.51 -4.39
CA SER A 19 -2.61 5.57 -3.53
C SER A 19 -1.64 5.02 -2.48
N LEU A 20 -0.80 5.88 -1.93
CA LEU A 20 0.22 5.50 -0.95
C LEU A 20 -0.40 4.76 0.24
N ASP A 21 -1.44 5.36 0.83
CA ASP A 21 -2.26 4.82 1.92
C ASP A 21 -3.08 3.58 1.54
N GLY A 22 -3.22 3.29 0.25
CA GLY A 22 -3.89 2.08 -0.26
C GLY A 22 -2.95 0.89 -0.47
N ILE A 23 -1.67 1.14 -0.73
CA ILE A 23 -0.68 0.09 -1.03
C ILE A 23 0.03 -0.38 0.25
N TYR A 24 0.42 0.57 1.12
CA TYR A 24 1.13 0.25 2.36
C TYR A 24 0.44 -0.77 3.26
N PRO A 25 -0.90 -0.73 3.48
CA PRO A 25 -1.56 -1.74 4.32
C PRO A 25 -1.31 -3.17 3.85
N GLY A 26 -1.33 -3.40 2.52
CA GLY A 26 -1.07 -4.72 1.96
C GLY A 26 0.37 -5.17 2.20
N LEU A 27 1.34 -4.29 1.96
CA LEU A 27 2.75 -4.58 2.17
C LEU A 27 3.09 -4.81 3.65
N ILE A 28 2.54 -4.01 4.56
CA ILE A 28 2.76 -4.13 6.00
C ILE A 28 2.19 -5.45 6.51
N MET A 29 0.94 -5.77 6.18
CA MET A 29 0.31 -7.02 6.59
C MET A 29 0.99 -8.25 5.98
N GLY A 30 1.39 -8.17 4.70
CA GLY A 30 2.08 -9.25 4.01
C GLY A 30 3.45 -9.55 4.63
N ASN A 31 4.27 -8.52 4.85
CA ASN A 31 5.57 -8.67 5.51
C ASN A 31 5.41 -9.16 6.95
N GLY A 32 4.49 -8.57 7.72
CA GLY A 32 4.21 -9.02 9.09
C GLY A 32 3.81 -10.50 9.17
N ALA A 33 2.97 -10.96 8.24
CA ALA A 33 2.62 -12.38 8.16
C ALA A 33 3.84 -13.28 7.87
N ARG A 34 4.73 -12.86 6.96
CA ARG A 34 5.98 -13.61 6.69
C ARG A 34 6.90 -13.65 7.91
N MET A 35 7.00 -12.56 8.67
CA MET A 35 7.79 -12.51 9.91
C MET A 35 7.26 -13.47 10.99
N GLU A 36 5.94 -13.70 11.02
CA GLU A 36 5.29 -14.68 11.91
C GLU A 36 5.32 -16.13 11.34
N GLY A 37 6.01 -16.36 10.21
CA GLY A 37 6.10 -17.67 9.57
C GLY A 37 4.83 -18.11 8.84
N ILE A 38 3.86 -17.21 8.65
CA ILE A 38 2.60 -17.47 7.93
C ILE A 38 2.86 -17.35 6.43
N GLU A 39 2.35 -18.28 5.62
CA GLU A 39 2.43 -18.14 4.16
C GLU A 39 1.61 -16.92 3.70
N ALA A 40 2.17 -16.06 2.86
CA ALA A 40 1.50 -14.82 2.46
C ALA A 40 1.50 -14.65 0.95
N ASN A 41 0.35 -14.24 0.42
CA ASN A 41 0.17 -13.83 -0.96
C ASN A 41 -0.26 -12.36 -1.03
N LEU A 42 0.35 -11.59 -1.93
CA LEU A 42 -0.12 -10.27 -2.33
C LEU A 42 -0.68 -10.34 -3.75
N PHE A 43 -1.95 -10.02 -3.91
CA PHE A 43 -2.63 -9.98 -5.20
C PHE A 43 -2.92 -8.54 -5.61
N PHE A 44 -2.16 -8.03 -6.58
CA PHE A 44 -2.30 -6.68 -7.10
C PHE A 44 -3.28 -6.63 -8.27
N THR A 45 -4.28 -5.76 -8.17
CA THR A 45 -5.35 -5.59 -9.17
C THR A 45 -5.74 -4.13 -9.32
N PHE A 46 -6.45 -3.78 -10.40
CA PHE A 46 -6.80 -2.39 -10.74
C PHE A 46 -5.61 -1.43 -10.56
N PHE A 47 -5.81 -0.29 -9.88
CA PHE A 47 -4.77 0.70 -9.64
C PHE A 47 -3.71 0.23 -8.64
N GLY A 48 -3.94 -0.85 -7.89
CA GLY A 48 -2.92 -1.46 -7.05
C GLY A 48 -1.70 -1.93 -7.83
N LEU A 49 -1.86 -2.30 -9.12
CA LEU A 49 -0.74 -2.72 -9.97
C LEU A 49 0.42 -1.71 -9.99
N TYR A 50 0.15 -0.41 -9.85
CA TYR A 50 1.19 0.62 -9.79
C TYR A 50 2.19 0.42 -8.64
N GLY A 51 1.81 -0.32 -7.59
CA GLY A 51 2.70 -0.74 -6.51
C GLY A 51 3.79 -1.73 -6.92
N ILE A 52 3.64 -2.42 -8.05
CA ILE A 52 4.61 -3.40 -8.56
C ILE A 52 5.15 -3.07 -9.96
N LEU A 53 4.70 -1.97 -10.57
CA LEU A 53 5.26 -1.49 -11.82
C LEU A 53 6.54 -0.71 -11.55
N LYS A 54 7.69 -1.25 -11.96
CA LYS A 54 9.04 -0.68 -11.69
C LYS A 54 9.15 0.82 -11.94
N LYS A 55 8.55 1.32 -13.03
CA LYS A 55 8.58 2.75 -13.39
C LYS A 55 7.80 3.64 -12.41
N TYR A 56 6.77 3.12 -11.74
CA TYR A 56 5.81 3.91 -10.99
C TYR A 56 5.88 3.68 -9.48
N MET A 57 6.27 2.49 -9.03
CA MET A 57 6.21 2.06 -7.63
C MET A 57 6.98 2.97 -6.65
N GLY A 58 8.01 3.68 -7.11
CA GLY A 58 8.75 4.65 -6.28
C GLY A 58 8.14 6.06 -6.23
N SER A 59 7.04 6.33 -6.93
CA SER A 59 6.49 7.68 -7.13
C SER A 59 4.99 7.79 -6.79
N ILE A 60 4.45 6.81 -6.08
CA ILE A 60 3.05 6.77 -5.66
C ILE A 60 2.77 7.92 -4.69
N LYS A 61 1.57 8.49 -4.79
CA LYS A 61 1.15 9.67 -4.02
C LYS A 61 -0.07 9.37 -3.16
N ILE A 62 -0.26 10.19 -2.14
CA ILE A 62 -1.50 10.23 -1.36
C ILE A 62 -2.62 10.85 -2.20
N ALA A 63 -3.81 10.27 -2.10
CA ALA A 63 -5.02 10.86 -2.64
C ALA A 63 -5.52 11.98 -1.72
N THR A 64 -5.35 13.25 -2.15
CA THR A 64 -5.83 14.41 -1.38
C THR A 64 -7.27 14.82 -1.66
N VAL A 65 -7.87 14.24 -2.71
CA VAL A 65 -9.26 14.44 -3.11
C VAL A 65 -9.98 13.11 -3.06
N GLY A 66 -11.22 13.10 -2.59
CA GLY A 66 -12.00 11.88 -2.45
C GLY A 66 -11.56 10.97 -1.29
N ASN A 67 -10.72 11.46 -0.38
CA ASN A 67 -10.36 10.78 0.87
C ASN A 67 -11.02 11.50 2.07
N PRO A 68 -12.21 11.07 2.51
CA PRO A 68 -12.92 11.70 3.63
C PRO A 68 -12.23 11.47 4.98
N ALA A 69 -11.29 10.51 5.07
CA ALA A 69 -10.54 10.24 6.30
C ALA A 69 -9.33 11.15 6.47
N MET A 70 -8.92 11.89 5.43
CA MET A 70 -7.77 12.77 5.49
C MET A 70 -8.08 14.00 6.34
N ARG A 71 -7.29 14.17 7.42
CA ARG A 71 -7.40 15.26 8.39
C ARG A 71 -6.09 16.04 8.47
N VAL A 72 -6.19 17.33 8.78
CA VAL A 72 -5.05 18.23 8.94
C VAL A 72 -5.14 18.99 10.28
N PRO A 73 -4.01 19.22 10.99
CA PRO A 73 -2.63 18.85 10.64
C PRO A 73 -2.27 17.38 10.94
N ASP A 74 -3.09 16.68 11.73
CA ASP A 74 -2.87 15.30 12.15
C ASP A 74 -4.18 14.48 12.12
N ALA A 75 -4.13 13.23 12.58
CA ALA A 75 -5.28 12.32 12.60
C ALA A 75 -6.46 12.81 13.49
N LYS A 76 -6.23 13.77 14.39
CA LYS A 76 -7.27 14.37 15.25
C LYS A 76 -7.72 15.75 14.76
N GLY A 77 -7.12 16.24 13.68
CA GLY A 77 -7.41 17.51 13.08
C GLY A 77 -8.77 17.56 12.35
N LEU A 78 -8.97 18.66 11.64
CA LEU A 78 -10.19 18.88 10.85
C LEU A 78 -10.11 18.12 9.52
N PRO A 79 -11.23 17.58 9.01
CA PRO A 79 -11.27 16.97 7.68
C PRO A 79 -10.78 17.97 6.63
N LEU A 80 -9.90 17.54 5.72
CA LEU A 80 -9.45 18.41 4.63
C LEU A 80 -10.62 18.68 3.68
N PRO A 81 -11.04 19.93 3.47
CA PRO A 81 -12.06 20.23 2.48
C PRO A 81 -11.62 19.81 1.09
N THR A 82 -12.51 19.21 0.31
CA THR A 82 -12.17 18.71 -1.04
C THR A 82 -11.62 19.80 -1.96
N ILE A 83 -12.16 21.02 -1.86
CA ILE A 83 -11.67 22.20 -2.60
C ILE A 83 -10.19 22.47 -2.30
N LEU A 84 -9.78 22.30 -1.04
CA LEU A 84 -8.40 22.50 -0.63
C LEU A 84 -7.49 21.35 -1.11
N GLY A 85 -8.01 20.12 -1.11
CA GLY A 85 -7.33 18.96 -1.66
C GLY A 85 -7.04 19.04 -3.17
N ALA A 86 -7.85 19.81 -3.91
CA ALA A 86 -7.73 20.01 -5.35
C ALA A 86 -6.69 21.09 -5.73
N ILE A 87 -6.10 21.80 -4.76
CA ILE A 87 -5.04 22.78 -5.04
C ILE A 87 -3.85 22.08 -5.70
N PRO A 88 -3.33 22.61 -6.83
CA PRO A 88 -2.14 22.07 -7.47
C PRO A 88 -0.97 21.93 -6.49
N GLY A 89 -0.38 20.74 -6.42
CA GLY A 89 0.74 20.44 -5.53
C GLY A 89 0.35 19.91 -4.14
N MET A 90 -0.92 20.01 -3.72
CA MET A 90 -1.34 19.51 -2.40
C MET A 90 -1.06 18.02 -2.21
N SER A 91 -1.28 17.19 -3.25
CA SER A 91 -0.94 15.76 -3.23
C SER A 91 0.56 15.51 -3.06
N ALA A 92 1.42 16.31 -3.69
CA ALA A 92 2.87 16.18 -3.53
C ALA A 92 3.32 16.58 -2.12
N PHE A 93 2.74 17.66 -1.57
CA PHE A 93 3.00 18.10 -0.20
C PHE A 93 2.57 17.06 0.84
N ALA A 94 1.34 16.54 0.72
CA ALA A 94 0.85 15.48 1.60
C ALA A 94 1.71 14.22 1.52
N THR A 95 2.10 13.83 0.30
CA THR A 95 3.00 12.68 0.06
C THR A 95 4.36 12.89 0.72
N TRP A 96 4.95 14.08 0.59
CA TRP A 96 6.22 14.42 1.23
C TRP A 96 6.12 14.34 2.75
N MET A 97 5.04 14.88 3.33
CA MET A 97 4.81 14.82 4.78
C MET A 97 4.67 13.37 5.28
N MET A 98 3.90 12.53 4.59
CA MET A 98 3.77 11.12 4.97
C MET A 98 5.08 10.35 4.79
N ASN A 99 5.81 10.56 3.70
CA ASN A 99 7.13 9.95 3.51
C ASN A 99 8.12 10.35 4.61
N LYS A 100 8.06 11.61 5.07
CA LYS A 100 8.88 12.08 6.20
C LYS A 100 8.53 11.36 7.51
N GLU A 101 7.24 11.18 7.80
CA GLU A 101 6.82 10.42 8.98
C GLU A 101 7.13 8.93 8.87
N MET A 102 6.97 8.33 7.68
CA MET A 102 7.35 6.93 7.44
C MET A 102 8.85 6.73 7.65
N ALA A 103 9.69 7.62 7.12
CA ALA A 103 11.14 7.56 7.35
C ALA A 103 11.49 7.72 8.84
N ARG A 104 10.74 8.54 9.60
CA ARG A 104 10.94 8.69 11.05
C ARG A 104 10.56 7.43 11.84
N LEU A 105 9.65 6.62 11.30
CA LEU A 105 9.20 5.36 11.87
C LEU A 105 9.97 4.14 11.31
N ASP A 106 11.05 4.38 10.56
CA ASP A 106 11.84 3.35 9.88
C ASP A 106 10.99 2.42 8.98
N ILE A 107 9.94 2.99 8.37
CA ILE A 107 9.07 2.28 7.42
C ILE A 107 9.70 2.40 6.02
N PRO A 108 10.07 1.29 5.37
CA PRO A 108 10.73 1.32 4.08
C PRO A 108 9.81 1.81 2.95
N PRO A 109 10.39 2.33 1.85
CA PRO A 109 9.65 2.69 0.65
C PRO A 109 9.06 1.45 -0.03
N ILE A 110 8.02 1.64 -0.86
CA ILE A 110 7.31 0.56 -1.55
C ILE A 110 8.24 -0.43 -2.30
N PRO A 111 9.22 0.01 -3.11
CA PRO A 111 10.13 -0.90 -3.81
C PRO A 111 10.85 -1.87 -2.86
N GLU A 112 11.36 -1.34 -1.74
CA GLU A 112 12.08 -2.12 -0.73
C GLU A 112 11.13 -3.07 -0.02
N PHE A 113 9.93 -2.63 0.35
CA PHE A 113 8.93 -3.52 0.96
C PHE A 113 8.49 -4.68 0.06
N VAL A 114 8.39 -4.44 -1.24
CA VAL A 114 8.05 -5.46 -2.24
C VAL A 114 9.18 -6.49 -2.36
N GLU A 115 10.43 -6.01 -2.39
CA GLU A 115 11.63 -6.85 -2.43
C GLU A 115 11.77 -7.68 -1.15
N MET A 116 11.66 -7.05 0.02
CA MET A 116 11.65 -7.74 1.32
C MET A 116 10.58 -8.83 1.40
N PHE A 117 9.36 -8.55 0.91
CA PHE A 117 8.28 -9.52 0.91
C PHE A 117 8.58 -10.73 0.03
N HIS A 118 9.13 -10.48 -1.16
CA HIS A 118 9.55 -11.52 -2.09
C HIS A 118 10.67 -12.38 -1.49
N ASP A 119 11.69 -11.74 -0.91
CA ASP A 119 12.86 -12.42 -0.34
C ASP A 119 12.51 -13.22 0.92
N ALA A 120 11.50 -12.77 1.67
CA ALA A 120 10.90 -13.54 2.75
C ALA A 120 10.08 -14.75 2.25
N GLY A 121 10.02 -15.03 0.94
CA GLY A 121 9.27 -16.14 0.34
C GLY A 121 7.78 -15.87 0.15
N GLY A 122 7.36 -14.60 0.24
CA GLY A 122 6.01 -14.18 -0.10
C GLY A 122 5.73 -14.25 -1.60
N ARG A 123 4.51 -14.61 -1.98
CA ARG A 123 4.12 -14.72 -3.41
C ARG A 123 3.41 -13.47 -3.87
N ILE A 124 3.91 -12.85 -4.93
CA ILE A 124 3.33 -11.65 -5.54
C ILE A 124 2.62 -12.05 -6.83
N TYR A 125 1.37 -11.61 -6.97
CA TYR A 125 0.53 -11.88 -8.13
C TYR A 125 0.02 -10.58 -8.73
N ALA A 126 -0.06 -10.56 -10.07
CA ALA A 126 -0.69 -9.50 -10.83
C ALA A 126 -1.98 -10.02 -11.49
N CYS A 127 -3.07 -9.27 -11.36
CA CYS A 127 -4.33 -9.60 -12.01
C CYS A 127 -4.21 -9.51 -13.54
N LYS A 128 -4.29 -10.66 -14.23
CA LYS A 128 -4.16 -10.74 -15.69
C LYS A 128 -5.17 -9.84 -16.42
N ALA A 129 -6.44 -9.86 -16.01
CA ALA A 129 -7.47 -9.02 -16.62
C ALA A 129 -7.15 -7.52 -16.49
N THR A 130 -6.58 -7.07 -15.36
CA THR A 130 -6.16 -5.67 -15.21
C THR A 130 -4.93 -5.35 -16.04
N VAL A 131 -3.94 -6.25 -16.10
CA VAL A 131 -2.76 -6.09 -16.97
C VAL A 131 -3.20 -5.88 -18.42
N ASP A 132 -4.14 -6.70 -18.89
CA ASP A 132 -4.69 -6.60 -20.24
C ASP A 132 -5.52 -5.33 -20.46
N MET A 133 -6.36 -4.97 -19.49
CA MET A 133 -7.18 -3.75 -19.50
C MET A 133 -6.33 -2.47 -19.55
N PHE A 134 -5.18 -2.47 -18.88
CA PHE A 134 -4.27 -1.32 -18.85
C PHE A 134 -3.22 -1.37 -19.97
N HIS A 135 -3.31 -2.35 -20.88
CA HIS A 135 -2.38 -2.54 -22.00
C HIS A 135 -0.91 -2.62 -21.55
N LEU A 136 -0.67 -3.28 -20.41
CA LEU A 136 0.66 -3.48 -19.86
C LEU A 136 1.30 -4.72 -20.49
N THR A 137 2.54 -4.59 -20.97
CA THR A 137 3.34 -5.73 -21.41
C THR A 137 4.06 -6.36 -20.20
N GLN A 138 4.30 -7.67 -20.26
CA GLN A 138 5.12 -8.38 -19.26
C GLN A 138 6.55 -7.86 -19.23
#